data_AF-A0A3M2Q787-F1
#
_entry.id   AF-A0A3M2Q787-F1
#
_cell.length_a   1.000
_cell.length_b   1.000
_cell.length_c   1.000
_cell.angle_alpha   90.00
_cell.angle_beta   90.00
_cell.angle_gamma   90.00
#
_symmetry.space_group_name_H-M   'P 1'
#
loop_
_entity.id
_entity.type
_entity.pdbx_description
1 polymer ?
#
loop_
_entity_poly.entity_id
_entity_poly.type
_entity_poly.pdbx_seq_one_letter_code
_entity_poly.pdbx_strand_id
1 'polypeptide(L)'
;MGKLEDIYKTLKQKEDALETLENRFHARERERSDSYAELDHRRSQLELAIQDIYASANHFLHQEESINEESYSSLNRLVEMFQVELDEEYEREFRTLSLQEDDERQEYLKAHNRLEMSIEDLYRQKQELE
;
A
#
# COMPACT_ATOMS: atom_id res chain seq x y z
N MET A 1 -49.92 0.04 -5.27
CA MET A 1 -48.94 1.09 -5.63
C MET A 1 -47.78 1.18 -4.63
N GLY A 2 -48.01 1.13 -3.30
CA GLY A 2 -46.92 1.29 -2.32
C GLY A 2 -45.73 0.30 -2.40
N LYS A 3 -45.96 -1.00 -2.64
CA LYS A 3 -44.87 -2.00 -2.71
C LYS A 3 -43.85 -1.74 -3.82
N LEU A 4 -44.32 -1.26 -4.98
CA LEU A 4 -43.45 -0.98 -6.12
C LEU A 4 -42.61 0.28 -5.84
N GLU A 5 -43.22 1.33 -5.29
CA GLU A 5 -42.49 2.53 -4.83
C GLU A 5 -41.44 2.21 -3.75
N ASP A 6 -41.75 1.32 -2.81
CA ASP A 6 -40.81 0.89 -1.78
C ASP A 6 -39.60 0.15 -2.37
N ILE A 7 -39.83 -0.69 -3.39
CA ILE A 7 -38.75 -1.36 -4.13
C ILE A 7 -37.89 -0.34 -4.86
N TYR A 8 -38.49 0.58 -5.62
CA TYR A 8 -37.74 1.64 -6.32
C TYR A 8 -36.87 2.47 -5.36
N LYS A 9 -37.43 2.85 -4.20
CA LYS A 9 -36.68 3.60 -3.18
C LYS A 9 -35.52 2.79 -2.62
N THR A 10 -35.75 1.52 -2.30
CA THR A 10 -34.72 0.64 -1.74
C THR A 10 -33.61 0.36 -2.76
N LEU A 11 -33.98 0.14 -4.03
CA LEU A 11 -33.06 -0.13 -5.12
C LEU A 11 -32.11 1.06 -5.30
N LYS A 12 -32.64 2.28 -5.37
CA LYS A 12 -31.83 3.50 -5.42
C LYS A 12 -30.87 3.61 -4.23
N GLN A 13 -31.34 3.36 -3.01
CA GLN A 13 -30.47 3.41 -1.83
C GLN A 13 -29.32 2.39 -1.87
N LYS A 14 -29.54 1.22 -2.48
CA LYS A 14 -28.53 0.18 -2.63
C LYS A 14 -27.52 0.53 -3.72
N GLU A 15 -27.98 1.10 -4.83
CA GLU A 15 -27.12 1.62 -5.90
C GLU A 15 -26.24 2.76 -5.39
N ASP A 16 -26.81 3.74 -4.68
CA ASP A 16 -26.05 4.84 -4.04
C ASP A 16 -25.00 4.30 -3.05
N ALA A 17 -25.35 3.23 -2.31
CA ALA A 17 -24.43 2.58 -1.37
C ALA A 17 -23.30 1.82 -2.08
N LEU A 18 -23.57 1.21 -3.24
CA LEU A 18 -22.58 0.53 -4.06
C LEU A 18 -21.58 1.54 -4.65
N GLU A 19 -22.08 2.63 -5.23
CA GLU A 19 -21.24 3.73 -5.74
C GLU A 19 -20.36 4.31 -4.63
N THR A 20 -20.92 4.52 -3.43
CA THR A 20 -20.15 5.01 -2.27
C THR A 20 -19.04 4.03 -1.86
N LEU A 21 -19.32 2.72 -1.91
CA LEU A 21 -18.36 1.67 -1.58
C LEU A 21 -17.19 1.66 -2.59
N GLU A 22 -17.50 1.69 -3.89
CA GLU A 22 -16.51 1.74 -4.97
C GLU A 22 -15.63 2.99 -4.89
N ASN A 23 -16.26 4.16 -4.70
CA ASN A 23 -15.53 5.42 -4.55
C ASN A 23 -14.58 5.40 -3.35
N ARG A 24 -15.01 4.83 -2.22
CA ARG A 24 -14.14 4.66 -1.04
C ARG A 24 -12.99 3.71 -1.29
N PHE A 25 -13.26 2.59 -1.95
CA PHE A 25 -12.23 1.61 -2.28
C PHE A 25 -11.17 2.23 -3.19
N HIS A 26 -11.56 2.89 -4.27
CA HIS A 26 -10.63 3.57 -5.17
C HIS A 26 -9.86 4.73 -4.50
N ALA A 27 -10.46 5.43 -3.55
CA ALA A 27 -9.74 6.43 -2.76
C ALA A 27 -8.63 5.77 -1.93
N ARG A 28 -8.92 4.65 -1.25
CA ARG A 28 -7.92 3.88 -0.50
C ARG A 28 -6.86 3.26 -1.38
N GLU A 29 -7.20 2.78 -2.58
CA GLU A 29 -6.20 2.28 -3.54
C GLU A 29 -5.18 3.35 -3.89
N ARG A 30 -5.60 4.61 -4.05
CA ARG A 30 -4.68 5.74 -4.29
C ARG A 30 -3.80 6.00 -3.07
N GLU A 31 -4.38 6.12 -1.88
CA GLU A 31 -3.64 6.33 -0.63
C GLU A 31 -2.60 5.21 -0.39
N ARG A 32 -2.96 3.97 -0.73
CA ARG A 32 -2.06 2.83 -0.66
C ARG A 32 -0.93 2.92 -1.69
N SER A 33 -1.24 3.30 -2.94
CA SER A 33 -0.22 3.54 -3.96
C SER A 33 0.78 4.60 -3.51
N ASP A 34 0.30 5.68 -2.89
CA ASP A 34 1.16 6.72 -2.33
C ASP A 34 2.03 6.17 -1.18
N SER A 35 1.49 5.26 -0.37
CA SER A 35 2.22 4.63 0.74
C SER A 35 3.37 3.74 0.26
N TYR A 36 3.17 2.96 -0.80
CA TYR A 36 4.25 2.20 -1.44
C TYR A 36 5.29 3.11 -2.07
N ALA A 37 4.85 4.16 -2.78
CA ALA A 37 5.76 5.12 -3.39
C ALA A 37 6.62 5.85 -2.35
N GLU A 38 6.05 6.20 -1.19
CA GLU A 38 6.78 6.79 -0.07
C GLU A 38 7.77 5.80 0.55
N LEU A 39 7.41 4.52 0.68
CA LEU A 39 8.32 3.48 1.17
C LEU A 39 9.53 3.33 0.24
N ASP A 40 9.30 3.26 -1.07
CA ASP A 40 10.36 3.20 -2.10
C ASP A 40 11.23 4.46 -2.05
N HIS A 41 10.60 5.64 -1.96
CA HIS A 41 11.31 6.90 -1.89
C HIS A 41 12.23 6.96 -0.66
N ARG A 42 11.72 6.59 0.52
CA ARG A 42 12.50 6.57 1.76
C ARG A 42 13.67 5.61 1.68
N ARG A 43 13.48 4.41 1.10
CA ARG A 43 14.57 3.47 0.84
C ARG A 43 15.65 4.10 -0.02
N SER A 44 15.27 4.68 -1.17
CA SER A 44 16.23 5.34 -2.06
C SER A 44 16.98 6.49 -1.39
N GLN A 45 16.31 7.30 -0.56
CA GLN A 45 16.96 8.38 0.20
C GLN A 45 18.02 7.84 1.17
N LEU A 46 17.73 6.73 1.84
CA LEU A 46 18.66 6.07 2.76
C LEU A 46 19.84 5.44 2.02
N GLU A 47 19.60 4.81 0.86
CA GLU A 47 20.65 4.26 -0.01
C GLU A 47 21.60 5.37 -0.52
N LEU A 48 21.05 6.52 -0.93
CA LEU A 48 21.87 7.66 -1.34
C LEU A 48 22.69 8.22 -0.18
N ALA A 49 22.08 8.39 0.99
CA ALA A 49 22.76 8.90 2.16
C ALA A 49 23.95 8.00 2.59
N ILE A 50 23.78 6.67 2.58
CA ILE A 50 24.87 5.77 2.94
C ILE A 50 25.97 5.76 1.88
N GLN A 51 25.64 5.88 0.59
CA GLN A 51 26.63 6.00 -0.48
C GLN A 51 27.46 7.28 -0.34
N ASP A 52 26.83 8.41 -0.01
CA ASP A 52 27.51 9.68 0.21
C ASP A 52 28.44 9.63 1.44
N ILE A 53 27.97 9.01 2.54
CA ILE A 53 28.78 8.80 3.74
C ILE A 53 29.97 7.89 3.42
N TYR A 54 29.73 6.79 2.70
CA TYR A 54 30.78 5.86 2.30
C TYR A 54 31.82 6.55 1.43
N ALA A 55 31.41 7.27 0.39
CA ALA A 55 32.32 8.00 -0.50
C ALA A 55 33.16 9.03 0.27
N SER A 56 32.53 9.77 1.19
CA SER A 56 33.21 10.76 2.02
C SER A 56 34.24 10.10 2.94
N ALA A 57 33.83 9.08 3.70
CA ALA A 57 34.70 8.35 4.62
C ALA A 57 35.86 7.67 3.88
N ASN A 58 35.58 7.04 2.74
CA ASN A 58 36.57 6.43 1.87
C ASN A 58 37.59 7.47 1.38
N HIS A 59 37.15 8.66 0.96
CA HIS A 59 38.05 9.74 0.56
C HIS A 59 38.95 10.21 1.71
N PHE A 60 38.42 10.38 2.92
CA PHE A 60 39.23 10.74 4.10
C PHE A 60 40.30 9.69 4.41
N LEU A 61 39.94 8.40 4.39
CA LEU A 61 40.88 7.31 4.64
C LEU A 61 42.00 7.23 3.59
N HIS A 62 41.77 7.71 2.37
CA HIS A 62 42.78 7.74 1.30
C HIS A 62 43.75 8.93 1.42
N GLN A 63 43.42 9.94 2.23
CA GLN A 63 44.28 11.09 2.49
C GLN A 63 45.30 10.86 3.61
N GLU A 64 45.19 9.77 4.35
CA GLU A 64 46.15 9.43 5.41
C GLU A 64 47.50 8.99 4.80
N GLU A 65 48.62 9.42 5.40
CA GLU A 65 49.99 9.07 4.94
C GLU A 65 50.25 7.56 4.94
N SER A 66 49.48 6.79 5.73
CA SER A 66 49.50 5.34 5.75
C SER A 66 48.07 4.79 5.63
N ILE A 67 47.86 3.86 4.70
CA ILE A 67 46.56 3.18 4.53
C ILE A 67 46.24 2.38 5.79
N ASN A 68 45.16 2.74 6.47
CA ASN A 68 44.63 1.98 7.60
C ASN A 68 43.61 0.92 7.13
N GLU A 69 44.10 -0.27 6.75
CA GLU A 69 43.27 -1.39 6.27
C GLU A 69 42.15 -1.80 7.23
N GLU A 70 42.37 -1.67 8.55
CA GLU A 70 41.36 -1.97 9.57
C GLU A 70 40.18 -1.00 9.51
N SER A 71 40.45 0.29 9.26
CA SER A 71 39.42 1.31 9.07
C SER A 71 38.61 1.11 7.78
N TYR A 72 39.25 0.70 6.67
CA TYR A 72 38.53 0.35 5.44
C TYR A 72 37.64 -0.87 5.63
N SER A 73 38.17 -1.93 6.25
CA SER A 73 37.42 -3.14 6.54
C SER A 73 36.20 -2.85 7.43
N SER A 74 36.39 -2.00 8.45
CA SER A 74 35.31 -1.56 9.33
C SER A 74 34.25 -0.76 8.59
N LEU A 75 34.66 0.17 7.70
CA LEU A 75 33.73 0.97 6.89
C LEU A 75 32.90 0.08 5.94
N ASN A 76 33.54 -0.86 5.23
CA ASN A 76 32.84 -1.78 4.34
C ASN A 76 31.83 -2.64 5.12
N ARG A 77 32.24 -3.18 6.27
CA ARG A 77 31.35 -3.98 7.12
C ARG A 77 30.15 -3.19 7.63
N LEU A 78 30.34 -1.91 7.99
CA LEU A 78 29.24 -1.04 8.40
C LEU A 78 28.23 -0.82 7.26
N VAL A 79 28.70 -0.60 6.03
CA VAL A 79 27.82 -0.43 4.87
C VAL A 79 27.08 -1.73 4.55
N GLU A 80 27.76 -2.87 4.59
CA GLU A 80 27.13 -4.18 4.39
C GLU A 80 26.04 -4.45 5.43
N MET A 81 26.33 -4.18 6.71
CA MET A 81 25.33 -4.32 7.79
C MET A 81 24.13 -3.40 7.56
N PHE A 82 24.37 -2.13 7.21
CA PHE A 82 23.31 -1.17 6.93
C PHE A 82 22.43 -1.63 5.74
N GLN A 83 23.03 -2.15 4.67
CA GLN A 83 22.28 -2.66 3.52
C GLN A 83 21.35 -3.81 3.91
N VAL A 84 21.84 -4.76 4.70
CA VAL A 84 21.02 -5.88 5.20
C VAL A 84 19.88 -5.38 6.06
N GLU A 85 20.15 -4.49 7.02
CA GLU A 85 19.12 -3.93 7.89
C GLU A 85 18.07 -3.11 7.11
N LEU A 86 18.50 -2.34 6.11
CA LEU A 86 17.62 -1.57 5.26
C LEU A 86 16.69 -2.48 4.44
N ASP A 87 17.23 -3.54 3.83
CA ASP A 87 16.44 -4.50 3.05
C ASP A 87 15.44 -5.24 3.95
N GLU A 88 15.87 -5.70 5.13
CA GLU A 88 15.00 -6.39 6.08
C GLU A 88 13.83 -5.52 6.57
N GLU A 89 14.10 -4.25 6.88
CA GLU A 89 13.08 -3.31 7.31
C GLU A 89 12.13 -2.93 6.16
N TYR A 90 12.68 -2.68 4.97
CA TYR A 90 11.88 -2.44 3.76
C TYR A 90 10.93 -3.61 3.48
N GLU A 91 11.43 -4.84 3.50
CA GLU A 91 10.59 -6.02 3.29
C GLU A 91 9.53 -6.19 4.38
N ARG A 92 9.85 -5.86 5.64
CA ARG A 92 8.88 -5.92 6.74
C ARG A 92 7.74 -4.93 6.52
N GLU A 93 8.06 -3.69 6.18
CA GLU A 93 7.06 -2.66 5.92
C GLU A 93 6.24 -2.98 4.66
N PHE A 94 6.90 -3.43 3.59
CA PHE A 94 6.23 -3.88 2.37
C PHE A 94 5.24 -5.02 2.64
N ARG A 95 5.64 -6.03 3.42
CA ARG A 95 4.74 -7.13 3.83
C ARG A 95 3.55 -6.62 4.63
N THR A 96 3.76 -5.66 5.52
CA THR A 96 2.66 -5.04 6.30
C THR A 96 1.66 -4.35 5.38
N LEU A 97 2.13 -3.54 4.43
CA LEU A 97 1.26 -2.87 3.44
C LEU A 97 0.50 -3.88 2.58
N SER A 98 1.17 -4.96 2.14
CA SER A 98 0.54 -6.01 1.33
C SER A 98 -0.54 -6.78 2.09
N LEU A 99 -0.35 -7.05 3.37
CA LEU A 99 -1.38 -7.70 4.19
C LEU A 99 -2.60 -6.79 4.39
N GLN A 100 -2.36 -5.49 4.65
CA GLN A 100 -3.43 -4.51 4.76
C GLN A 100 -4.24 -4.40 3.45
N GLU A 101 -3.55 -4.39 2.31
CA GLU A 101 -4.18 -4.41 0.98
C GLU A 101 -5.11 -5.60 0.79
N ASP A 102 -4.62 -6.80 1.11
CA ASP A 102 -5.40 -8.03 0.96
C ASP A 102 -6.63 -8.01 1.87
N ASP A 103 -6.48 -7.62 3.13
CA ASP A 103 -7.60 -7.53 4.07
C ASP A 103 -8.66 -6.53 3.58
N GLU A 104 -8.26 -5.33 3.18
CA GLU A 104 -9.17 -4.31 2.63
C GLU A 104 -9.88 -4.79 1.37
N ARG A 105 -9.16 -5.46 0.47
CA ARG A 105 -9.73 -6.01 -0.76
C ARG A 105 -10.75 -7.10 -0.46
N GLN A 106 -10.47 -7.97 0.51
CA GLN A 106 -11.42 -8.99 0.94
C GLN A 106 -12.68 -8.38 1.56
N GLU A 107 -12.54 -7.34 2.39
CA GLU A 107 -13.68 -6.61 2.95
C GLU A 107 -14.53 -5.94 1.87
N TYR A 108 -13.87 -5.27 0.92
CA TYR A 108 -14.53 -4.65 -0.24
C TYR A 108 -15.33 -5.69 -1.04
N LEU A 109 -14.70 -6.79 -1.45
CA LEU A 109 -15.37 -7.83 -2.25
C LEU A 109 -16.58 -8.43 -1.52
N LYS A 110 -16.47 -8.67 -0.21
CA LYS A 110 -17.60 -9.15 0.60
C LYS A 110 -18.75 -8.15 0.64
N ALA A 111 -18.45 -6.86 0.80
CA ALA A 111 -19.46 -5.80 0.84
C ALA A 111 -20.11 -5.60 -0.53
N HIS A 112 -19.30 -5.57 -1.59
CA HIS A 112 -19.72 -5.44 -2.98
C HIS A 112 -20.70 -6.55 -3.37
N ASN A 113 -20.29 -7.81 -3.20
CA ASN A 113 -21.13 -8.96 -3.56
C ASN A 113 -22.47 -8.97 -2.80
N ARG A 114 -22.49 -8.55 -1.53
CA ARG A 114 -23.73 -8.44 -0.75
C ARG A 114 -24.67 -7.37 -1.30
N LEU A 115 -24.13 -6.23 -1.73
CA LEU A 115 -24.92 -5.15 -2.33
C LEU A 115 -25.43 -5.57 -3.70
N GLU A 116 -24.57 -6.14 -4.55
CA GLU A 116 -24.92 -6.62 -5.89
C GLU A 116 -26.03 -7.66 -5.84
N MET A 117 -25.90 -8.71 -5.02
CA MET A 117 -26.97 -9.69 -4.82
C MET A 117 -28.28 -9.05 -4.33
N SER A 118 -28.20 -8.11 -3.39
CA SER A 118 -29.39 -7.41 -2.89
C SER A 118 -30.06 -6.56 -3.97
N ILE A 119 -29.28 -5.97 -4.87
CA ILE A 119 -29.79 -5.17 -6.01
C ILE A 119 -30.44 -6.10 -7.03
N GLU A 120 -29.80 -7.21 -7.39
CA GLU A 120 -30.36 -8.22 -8.28
C GLU A 120 -31.71 -8.77 -7.78
N ASP A 121 -31.79 -9.10 -6.49
CA ASP A 121 -33.03 -9.60 -5.88
C ASP A 121 -34.15 -8.55 -5.93
N LEU A 122 -33.82 -7.27 -5.74
CA LEU A 122 -34.79 -6.17 -5.88
C LEU A 122 -35.24 -5.98 -7.33
N TYR A 123 -34.33 -6.13 -8.30
CA TYR A 123 -34.68 -6.10 -9.72
C TYR A 123 -35.63 -7.24 -10.10
N ARG A 124 -35.41 -8.46 -9.59
CA ARG A 124 -36.33 -9.58 -9.81
C ARG A 124 -37.71 -9.32 -9.22
N GLN A 125 -37.78 -8.86 -7.97
CA GLN A 125 -39.04 -8.52 -7.31
C GLN A 125 -39.79 -7.39 -8.03
N LYS A 126 -39.06 -6.40 -8.54
CA LYS A 126 -39.63 -5.33 -9.37
C LYS A 126 -40.29 -5.92 -10.63
N GLN A 127 -39.59 -6.78 -11.35
CA GLN A 127 -40.10 -7.42 -12.58
C GLN A 127 -41.33 -8.28 -12.32
N GLU A 128 -41.44 -8.94 -11.16
CA GLU A 128 -42.61 -9.75 -10.79
C GLU A 128 -43.86 -8.90 -10.47
N LEU A 129 -43.68 -7.60 -10.19
CA LEU A 129 -44.75 -6.68 -9.80
C LEU A 129 -45.17 -5.72 -10.92
N GLU A 130 -44.44 -5.70 -12.04
CA GLU A 130 -44.72 -4.95 -13.26
C GLU A 130 -45.55 -5.79 -14.26
#